data_AF-A0A4Z0NSM0-F1
#
_entry.id   AF-A0A4Z0NSM0-F1
#
_cell.length_a   1.000
_cell.length_b   1.000
_cell.length_c   1.000
_cell.angle_alpha   90.00
_cell.angle_beta   90.00
_cell.angle_gamma   90.00
#
_symmetry.space_group_name_H-M   'P 1'
#
loop_
_entity.id
_entity.type
_entity.pdbx_description
1 polymer ?
#
loop_
_entity_poly.entity_id
_entity_poly.type
_entity_poly.pdbx_seq_one_letter_code
_entity_poly.pdbx_strand_id
1 'polypeptide(L)'
;MISTRILLVLLALVAAAPGRAAEAPFPARGDIWHYGVQAPGGHGVTRYATVEARPAGVDWTVVVTCGTHDAKTGKILSRHVGKGTSERGRGPGLGGTYVVKGVRQNFIVTLKGEQLDLPSQFTDPRCASGIGQLSTGD
;
A
#
# COMPACT_ATOMS: atom_id res chain seq x y z
N MET A 1 16.01 58.80 52.92
CA MET A 1 16.89 57.98 52.05
C MET A 1 16.46 56.54 52.19
N ILE A 2 16.21 55.88 51.05
CA ILE A 2 16.24 54.42 50.76
C ILE A 2 15.26 54.24 49.59
N SER A 3 15.80 54.31 48.38
CA SER A 3 15.12 53.92 47.14
C SER A 3 15.81 52.64 46.69
N THR A 4 15.15 51.50 46.85
CA THR A 4 15.70 50.20 46.50
C THR A 4 14.83 49.58 45.41
N ARG A 5 15.41 49.54 44.20
CA ARG A 5 14.96 48.73 43.05
C ARG A 5 15.06 47.24 43.40
N ILE A 6 14.14 46.40 42.95
CA ILE A 6 14.30 44.96 42.60
C ILE A 6 13.02 44.57 41.83
N LEU A 7 13.07 44.46 40.49
CA LEU A 7 13.41 43.33 39.63
C LEU A 7 12.25 42.33 39.40
N LEU A 8 11.92 42.18 38.12
CA LEU A 8 10.88 41.37 37.49
C LEU A 8 10.99 39.86 37.77
N VAL A 9 9.83 39.18 37.78
CA VAL A 9 9.71 37.82 37.23
C VAL A 9 8.41 37.73 36.43
N LEU A 10 8.53 37.84 35.10
CA LEU A 10 7.49 37.46 34.15
C LEU A 10 7.55 35.94 33.98
N LEU A 11 6.56 35.23 34.53
CA LEU A 11 6.37 33.80 34.29
C LEU A 11 5.97 33.60 32.82
N ALA A 12 6.91 33.16 31.99
CA ALA A 12 6.60 32.70 30.64
C ALA A 12 5.94 31.31 30.74
N LEU A 13 4.62 31.28 30.58
CA LEU A 13 3.85 30.04 30.48
C LEU A 13 4.17 29.41 29.11
N VAL A 14 5.10 28.44 29.09
CA VAL A 14 5.36 27.63 27.90
C VAL A 14 4.14 26.75 27.67
N ALA A 15 3.29 27.14 26.71
CA ALA A 15 2.21 26.30 26.23
C ALA A 15 2.83 25.04 25.59
N ALA A 16 2.74 23.91 26.31
CA ALA A 16 3.00 22.60 25.73
C ALA A 16 1.91 22.33 24.68
N ALA A 17 2.21 22.64 23.42
CA ALA A 17 1.37 22.19 22.32
C ALA A 17 1.36 20.66 22.33
N PRO A 18 0.20 19.99 22.34
CA PRO A 18 0.17 18.55 22.18
C PRO A 18 0.75 18.24 20.79
N GLY A 19 1.89 17.56 20.77
CA GLY A 19 2.46 17.05 19.53
C GLY A 19 1.41 16.16 18.88
N ARG A 20 0.90 16.57 17.72
CA ARG A 20 0.06 15.68 16.90
C ARG A 20 0.91 14.44 16.63
N ALA A 21 0.50 13.30 17.17
CA ALA A 21 1.04 12.02 16.76
C ALA A 21 0.94 11.97 15.24
N ALA A 22 2.06 11.76 14.55
CA ALA A 22 2.07 11.59 13.11
C ALA A 22 1.11 10.44 12.77
N GLU A 23 0.24 10.66 11.79
CA GLU A 23 -0.70 9.64 11.32
C GLU A 23 0.09 8.42 10.84
N ALA A 24 -0.41 7.22 11.15
CA ALA A 24 0.26 5.99 10.72
C ALA A 24 0.26 5.95 9.19
N PRO A 25 1.40 5.61 8.55
CA PRO A 25 1.46 5.60 7.09
C PRO A 25 0.51 4.54 6.55
N PHE A 26 -0.44 4.96 5.72
CA PHE A 26 -1.34 4.05 5.01
C PHE A 26 -0.53 3.05 4.15
N PRO A 27 -0.93 1.78 4.07
CA PRO A 27 -1.93 1.09 4.90
C PRO A 27 -1.40 0.71 6.29
N ALA A 28 -2.12 1.08 7.35
CA ALA A 28 -1.89 0.64 8.72
C ALA A 28 -2.47 -0.77 8.98
N ARG A 29 -2.03 -1.46 10.05
CA ARG A 29 -2.35 -2.88 10.35
C ARG A 29 -3.85 -3.25 10.48
N GLY A 30 -4.76 -2.27 10.49
CA GLY A 30 -6.21 -2.49 10.49
C GLY A 30 -6.91 -2.12 9.18
N ASP A 31 -6.17 -1.61 8.21
CA ASP A 31 -6.76 -1.04 7.00
C ASP A 31 -7.08 -2.13 6.00
N ILE A 32 -8.18 -1.93 5.30
CA ILE A 32 -8.39 -2.57 4.01
C ILE A 32 -7.59 -1.79 2.97
N TRP A 33 -6.95 -2.49 2.04
CA TRP A 33 -6.34 -1.85 0.90
C TRP A 33 -6.48 -2.69 -0.37
N HIS A 34 -6.49 -1.99 -1.49
CA HIS A 34 -6.55 -2.54 -2.83
C HIS A 34 -5.39 -1.97 -3.63
N TYR A 35 -4.82 -2.81 -4.48
CA TYR A 35 -3.81 -2.38 -5.44
C TYR A 35 -4.17 -2.89 -6.83
N GLY A 36 -4.02 -2.05 -7.85
CA GLY A 36 -4.25 -2.42 -9.23
C GLY A 36 -3.13 -1.92 -10.13
N VAL A 37 -2.58 -2.81 -10.96
CA VAL A 37 -1.58 -2.47 -11.96
C VAL A 37 -1.96 -3.05 -13.31
N GLN A 38 -1.67 -2.30 -14.37
CA GLN A 38 -1.82 -2.73 -15.74
C GLN A 38 -0.54 -2.48 -16.52
N ALA A 39 -0.26 -3.34 -17.50
CA ALA A 39 0.89 -3.19 -18.38
C ALA A 39 0.57 -3.75 -19.78
N PRO A 40 1.24 -3.27 -20.84
CA PRO A 40 1.09 -3.85 -22.17
C PRO A 40 1.35 -5.37 -22.19
N GLY A 41 0.40 -6.11 -22.77
CA GLY A 41 0.50 -7.56 -23.01
C GLY A 41 1.00 -7.92 -24.41
N GLY A 42 1.06 -6.95 -25.32
CA GLY A 42 1.32 -7.16 -26.76
C GLY A 42 0.04 -7.43 -27.55
N HIS A 43 0.06 -7.21 -28.86
CA HIS A 43 -1.04 -7.55 -29.80
C HIS A 43 -2.46 -7.13 -29.36
N GLY A 44 -2.64 -5.91 -28.88
CA GLY A 44 -3.96 -5.43 -28.45
C GLY A 44 -4.46 -6.05 -27.14
N VAL A 45 -3.57 -6.65 -26.35
CA VAL A 45 -3.85 -7.21 -25.03
C VAL A 45 -3.19 -6.35 -23.95
N THR A 46 -3.90 -6.19 -22.84
CA THR A 46 -3.38 -5.60 -21.60
C THR A 46 -3.28 -6.69 -20.54
N ARG A 47 -2.12 -6.79 -19.88
CA ARG A 47 -1.95 -7.59 -18.67
C ARG A 47 -2.38 -6.78 -17.46
N TYR A 48 -2.93 -7.45 -16.46
CA TYR A 48 -3.30 -6.81 -15.21
C TYR A 48 -2.94 -7.68 -14.01
N ALA A 49 -2.77 -7.03 -12.85
CA ALA A 49 -2.75 -7.67 -11.55
C ALA A 49 -3.50 -6.79 -10.55
N THR A 50 -4.28 -7.41 -9.68
CA THR A 50 -4.91 -6.76 -8.53
C THR A 50 -4.57 -7.50 -7.26
N VAL A 51 -4.49 -6.77 -6.15
CA VAL A 51 -4.40 -7.31 -4.80
C VAL A 51 -5.52 -6.70 -3.98
N GLU A 52 -6.30 -7.56 -3.34
CA GLU A 52 -7.33 -7.16 -2.39
C GLU A 52 -6.89 -7.67 -1.02
N ALA A 53 -6.67 -6.77 -0.07
CA ALA A 53 -6.17 -7.10 1.25
C ALA A 53 -7.21 -6.80 2.34
N ARG A 54 -7.44 -7.78 3.20
CA ARG A 54 -8.33 -7.67 4.37
C ARG A 54 -7.55 -7.95 5.64
N PRO A 55 -7.74 -7.15 6.71
CA PRO A 55 -7.07 -7.36 7.98
C PRO A 55 -7.24 -8.77 8.53
N ALA A 56 -6.16 -9.32 9.08
CA ALA A 56 -6.11 -10.64 9.71
C ALA A 56 -5.10 -10.62 10.86
N GLY A 57 -5.48 -10.01 11.98
CA GLY A 57 -4.59 -9.83 13.13
C GLY A 57 -3.58 -8.71 12.87
N VAL A 58 -2.28 -9.05 12.85
CA VAL A 58 -1.20 -8.09 12.57
C VAL A 58 -0.81 -8.02 11.09
N ASP A 59 -1.37 -8.92 10.29
CA ASP A 59 -1.12 -9.11 8.86
C ASP A 59 -2.42 -8.92 8.07
N TRP A 60 -2.34 -9.14 6.76
CA TRP A 60 -3.49 -9.19 5.86
C TRP A 60 -3.65 -10.57 5.24
N THR A 61 -4.89 -11.02 5.10
CA THR A 61 -5.22 -12.01 4.07
C THR A 61 -5.37 -11.29 2.74
N VAL A 62 -4.86 -11.89 1.66
CA VAL A 62 -4.93 -11.29 0.32
C VAL A 62 -5.54 -12.23 -0.70
N VAL A 63 -6.27 -11.62 -1.65
CA VAL A 63 -6.65 -12.23 -2.91
C VAL A 63 -5.90 -11.52 -4.02
N VAL A 64 -5.11 -12.26 -4.78
CA VAL A 64 -4.39 -11.74 -5.94
C VAL A 64 -5.07 -12.23 -7.20
N THR A 65 -5.50 -11.31 -8.07
CA THR A 65 -6.07 -11.65 -9.38
C THR A 65 -5.15 -11.15 -10.48
N CYS A 66 -4.72 -12.04 -11.35
CA CYS A 66 -3.91 -11.70 -12.52
C CYS A 66 -4.54 -12.22 -13.81
N GLY A 67 -4.17 -11.62 -14.93
CA GLY A 67 -4.61 -12.11 -16.23
C GLY A 67 -4.45 -11.08 -17.33
N THR A 68 -5.29 -11.24 -18.33
CA THR A 68 -5.30 -10.37 -19.51
C THR A 68 -6.69 -9.96 -19.89
N HIS A 69 -6.82 -8.78 -20.49
CA HIS A 69 -8.03 -8.33 -21.15
C HIS A 69 -7.71 -7.75 -22.53
N ASP A 70 -8.70 -7.75 -23.40
CA ASP A 70 -8.63 -7.07 -24.69
C ASP A 70 -8.53 -5.56 -24.47
N ALA A 71 -7.49 -4.93 -25.01
CA ALA A 71 -7.15 -3.54 -24.72
C ALA A 71 -8.18 -2.53 -25.26
N LYS A 72 -9.01 -2.93 -26.24
CA LYS A 72 -10.01 -2.05 -26.85
C LYS A 72 -11.36 -2.16 -26.14
N THR A 73 -11.76 -3.38 -25.80
CA THR A 73 -13.11 -3.70 -25.30
C THR A 73 -13.14 -3.94 -23.80
N GLY A 74 -11.99 -4.13 -23.15
CA GLY A 74 -11.88 -4.48 -21.73
C GLY A 74 -12.34 -5.92 -21.42
N LYS A 75 -12.69 -6.71 -22.44
CA LYS A 75 -13.14 -8.10 -22.25
C LYS A 75 -12.02 -8.93 -21.62
N ILE A 76 -12.30 -9.56 -20.48
CA ILE A 76 -11.37 -10.49 -19.83
C ILE A 76 -11.10 -11.69 -20.75
N LEU A 77 -9.83 -11.92 -21.06
CA LEU A 77 -9.36 -13.02 -21.91
C LEU A 77 -8.78 -14.17 -21.05
N SER A 78 -8.15 -13.83 -19.94
CA SER A 78 -7.68 -14.81 -18.96
C SER A 78 -7.81 -14.24 -17.55
N ARG A 79 -8.05 -15.13 -16.58
CA ARG A 79 -8.14 -14.79 -15.16
C ARG A 79 -7.55 -15.90 -14.31
N HIS A 80 -6.69 -15.53 -13.39
CA HIS A 80 -6.05 -16.41 -12.42
C HIS A 80 -6.17 -15.77 -11.05
N VAL A 81 -6.68 -16.54 -10.08
CA VAL A 81 -6.91 -16.06 -8.73
C VAL A 81 -6.07 -16.91 -7.78
N GLY A 82 -5.30 -16.24 -6.93
CA GLY A 82 -4.57 -16.85 -5.84
C GLY A 82 -4.94 -16.22 -4.51
N LYS A 83 -4.69 -16.95 -3.43
CA LYS A 83 -4.94 -16.50 -2.06
C LYS A 83 -3.67 -16.63 -1.23
N GLY A 84 -3.49 -15.76 -0.25
CA GLY A 84 -2.41 -15.89 0.70
C GLY A 84 -2.40 -14.77 1.72
N THR A 85 -1.21 -14.30 2.06
CA THR A 85 -1.01 -13.28 3.10
C THR A 85 -0.09 -12.16 2.64
N SER A 86 -0.23 -11.02 3.28
CA SER A 86 0.66 -9.89 3.11
C SER A 86 0.97 -9.28 4.47
N GLU A 87 2.15 -8.68 4.56
CA GLU A 87 2.61 -7.96 5.73
C GLU A 87 3.33 -6.66 5.30
N ARG A 88 3.51 -5.78 6.28
CA ARG A 88 4.42 -4.65 6.14
C ARG A 88 5.83 -5.16 6.47
N GLY A 89 6.68 -5.23 5.45
CA GLY A 89 8.06 -5.67 5.63
C GLY A 89 8.91 -4.67 6.45
N ARG A 90 10.17 -5.01 6.72
CA ARG A 90 11.12 -4.11 7.40
C ARG A 90 11.46 -2.83 6.62
N GLY A 91 11.07 -2.74 5.34
CA GLY A 91 11.27 -1.59 4.46
C GLY A 91 9.96 -0.92 4.05
N PRO A 92 9.99 0.02 3.07
CA PRO A 92 8.81 0.73 2.61
C PRO A 92 8.00 -0.14 1.64
N GLY A 93 7.60 -1.35 2.03
CA GLY A 93 6.96 -2.31 1.13
C GLY A 93 5.80 -3.06 1.77
N LEU A 94 4.72 -3.23 1.00
CA LEU A 94 3.68 -4.22 1.24
C LEU A 94 4.07 -5.48 0.48
N GLY A 95 4.63 -6.45 1.20
CA GLY A 95 5.07 -7.71 0.64
C GLY A 95 4.05 -8.80 0.92
N GLY A 96 3.95 -9.80 0.05
CA GLY A 96 3.07 -10.92 0.31
C GLY A 96 3.36 -12.14 -0.53
N THR A 97 2.77 -13.24 -0.10
CA THR A 97 2.83 -14.53 -0.80
C THR A 97 1.42 -15.01 -1.09
N TYR A 98 1.22 -15.69 -2.21
CA TYR A 98 -0.06 -16.26 -2.60
C TYR A 98 0.12 -17.58 -3.34
N VAL A 99 -0.87 -18.45 -3.25
CA VAL A 99 -0.89 -19.73 -3.97
C VAL A 99 -1.91 -19.66 -5.09
N VAL A 100 -1.48 -19.96 -6.31
CA VAL A 100 -2.32 -20.03 -7.50
C VAL A 100 -2.07 -21.35 -8.22
N LYS A 101 -3.11 -22.17 -8.40
CA LYS A 101 -3.01 -23.52 -8.97
C LYS A 101 -1.92 -24.39 -8.30
N GLY A 102 -1.81 -24.32 -6.97
CA GLY A 102 -0.84 -25.09 -6.19
C GLY A 102 0.60 -24.55 -6.19
N VAL A 103 0.90 -23.49 -6.94
CA VAL A 103 2.23 -22.88 -7.00
C VAL A 103 2.27 -21.63 -6.13
N ARG A 104 3.27 -21.53 -5.25
CA ARG A 104 3.53 -20.33 -4.45
C ARG A 104 4.17 -19.24 -5.30
N GLN A 105 3.65 -18.02 -5.17
CA GLN A 105 4.08 -16.81 -5.85
C GLN A 105 4.20 -15.68 -4.82
N ASN A 106 4.91 -14.62 -5.19
CA ASN A 106 5.17 -13.47 -4.33
C ASN A 106 4.82 -12.17 -5.06
N PHE A 107 4.57 -11.12 -4.29
CA PHE A 107 4.49 -9.76 -4.79
C PHE A 107 5.09 -8.77 -3.80
N ILE A 108 5.42 -7.60 -4.30
CA ILE A 108 5.77 -6.43 -3.51
C ILE A 108 5.15 -5.18 -4.13
N VAL A 109 4.58 -4.30 -3.29
CA VAL A 109 4.21 -2.93 -3.63
C VAL A 109 5.10 -2.00 -2.80
N THR A 110 5.92 -1.19 -3.46
CA THR A 110 6.89 -0.32 -2.79
C THR A 110 6.28 1.05 -2.52
N LEU A 111 5.98 1.32 -1.25
CA LEU A 111 5.46 2.58 -0.74
C LEU A 111 6.47 3.72 -0.91
N LYS A 112 5.97 4.93 -1.15
CA LYS A 112 6.78 6.15 -1.31
C LYS A 112 6.10 7.36 -0.66
N GLY A 113 6.35 7.55 0.64
CA GLY A 113 5.67 8.60 1.40
C GLY A 113 4.16 8.45 1.30
N GLU A 114 3.48 9.53 0.90
CA GLU A 114 2.02 9.59 0.74
C GLU A 114 1.54 9.29 -0.70
N GLN A 115 2.43 8.84 -1.59
CA GLN A 115 2.06 8.52 -2.97
C GLN A 115 1.13 7.30 -3.04
N LEU A 116 0.17 7.34 -3.97
CA LEU A 116 -0.74 6.22 -4.27
C LEU A 116 -0.40 5.52 -5.59
N ASP A 117 0.34 6.18 -6.48
CA ASP A 117 0.90 5.57 -7.68
C ASP A 117 2.24 4.92 -7.34
N LEU A 118 2.21 3.61 -7.10
CA LEU A 118 3.31 2.87 -6.49
C LEU A 118 3.86 1.79 -7.43
N PRO A 119 5.19 1.60 -7.49
CA PRO A 119 5.78 0.49 -8.21
C PRO A 119 5.49 -0.84 -7.52
N SER A 120 5.19 -1.85 -8.33
CA SER A 120 5.01 -3.23 -7.89
C SER A 120 5.77 -4.22 -8.76
N GLN A 121 6.06 -5.37 -8.17
CA GLN A 121 6.57 -6.55 -8.86
C GLN A 121 5.83 -7.79 -8.39
N PHE A 122 5.53 -8.68 -9.33
CA PHE A 122 4.91 -9.99 -9.11
C PHE A 122 5.81 -11.06 -9.71
N THR A 123 5.99 -12.17 -9.01
CA THR A 123 6.82 -13.28 -9.52
C THR A 123 6.08 -14.16 -10.52
N ASP A 124 4.74 -14.12 -10.52
CA ASP A 124 3.94 -14.85 -11.49
C ASP A 124 3.99 -14.12 -12.84
N PRO A 125 4.53 -14.73 -13.91
CA PRO A 125 4.72 -14.08 -15.20
C PRO A 125 3.39 -13.71 -15.89
N ARG A 126 2.25 -14.22 -15.40
CA ARG A 126 0.91 -13.89 -15.90
C ARG A 126 0.38 -12.57 -15.33
N CYS A 127 1.01 -12.05 -14.28
CA CYS A 127 0.66 -10.78 -13.67
C CYS A 127 1.33 -9.60 -14.39
N ALA A 128 0.69 -8.44 -14.36
CA ALA A 128 1.38 -7.19 -14.66
C ALA A 128 2.30 -6.79 -13.49
N SER A 129 3.38 -6.08 -13.81
CA SER A 129 4.24 -5.38 -12.85
C SER A 129 4.52 -3.98 -13.40
N GLY A 130 4.79 -3.01 -12.55
CA GLY A 130 4.95 -1.61 -12.96
C GLY A 130 4.35 -0.64 -11.96
N ILE A 131 4.03 0.58 -12.41
CA ILE A 131 3.31 1.55 -11.60
C ILE A 131 1.82 1.24 -11.62
N GLY A 132 1.22 1.16 -10.44
CA GLY A 132 -0.19 0.90 -10.23
C GLY A 132 -0.72 1.73 -9.08
N GLN A 133 -2.03 1.68 -8.89
CA GLN A 133 -2.73 2.52 -7.92
C GLN A 133 -3.04 1.75 -6.65
N LEU A 134 -2.68 2.32 -5.51
CA LEU A 134 -3.07 1.89 -4.17
C LEU A 134 -4.29 2.69 -3.71
N SER A 135 -5.29 2.03 -3.12
CA SER A 135 -6.48 2.67 -2.58
C SER A 135 -7.07 1.88 -1.41
N THR A 136 -8.00 2.49 -0.68
CA THR A 136 -8.86 1.85 0.34
C THR A 136 -9.98 1.02 -0.29
N GLY A 137 -10.36 1.31 -1.55
CA GLY A 137 -11.37 0.59 -2.34
C GLY A 137 -12.82 0.99 -2.05
N ASP A 138 -13.00 2.16 -1.45
CA ASP A 138 -14.22 2.96 -1.36
C ASP A 138 -14.51 3.76 -2.65
#